data_AF-A0A2X0MRU4-F1
#
_entry.id   AF-A0A2X0MRU4-F1
#
_cell.length_a   1.000
_cell.length_b   1.000
_cell.length_c   1.000
_cell.angle_alpha   90.00
_cell.angle_beta   90.00
_cell.angle_gamma   90.00
#
_symmetry.space_group_name_H-M   'P 1'
#
loop_
_entity.id
_entity.type
_entity.pdbx_description
1 polymer ?
#
loop_
_entity_poly.entity_id
_entity_poly.type
_entity_poly.pdbx_seq_one_letter_code
_entity_poly.pdbx_strand_id
1 'polypeptide(L)'
;MPSKSAPGAISKPDAALEAAIAPIVARPPQQPASFAATELLRDSAGYQDWLLVVRSRLQAGVLRYLESGEPCASWPPSLVPLWDHYALSSLCSSVDPRLVLPGLSTFRDDSDGAPKIWQALRSRYGATSAVDLLPAVVTLFSTEELPATTDSFLQFRDSFENQLRLLTSSKVTVDSLVASHLLSRLPPSLESWRSTFVNDQGD
;
A
#
# COMPACT_ATOMS: atom_id res chain seq x y z
N MET A 1 -76.62 -26.70 20.71
CA MET A 1 -75.95 -25.42 20.99
C MET A 1 -74.46 -25.59 20.76
N PRO A 2 -73.79 -24.67 20.05
CA PRO A 2 -72.48 -24.87 19.44
C PRO A 2 -71.34 -24.27 20.30
N SER A 3 -70.16 -24.90 20.30
CA SER A 3 -68.91 -24.26 20.73
C SER A 3 -68.02 -23.99 19.52
N LYS A 4 -68.30 -22.83 18.93
CA LYS A 4 -67.43 -21.84 18.27
C LYS A 4 -65.96 -22.21 18.03
N SER A 5 -65.61 -22.38 16.75
CA SER A 5 -64.24 -22.28 16.22
C SER A 5 -63.69 -20.86 16.39
N ALA A 6 -62.44 -20.74 16.81
CA ALA A 6 -61.66 -19.50 16.76
C ALA A 6 -60.46 -19.70 15.81
N PRO A 7 -60.22 -18.79 14.84
CA PRO A 7 -59.10 -18.85 13.92
C PRO A 7 -57.92 -18.01 14.42
N GLY A 8 -56.70 -18.45 14.06
CA GLY A 8 -55.57 -17.54 13.87
C GLY A 8 -54.63 -17.37 15.06
N ALA A 9 -53.50 -18.07 14.99
CA ALA A 9 -52.21 -17.47 15.31
C ALA A 9 -51.22 -18.03 14.29
N ILE A 10 -51.07 -17.33 13.16
CA ILE A 10 -49.90 -17.50 12.30
C ILE A 10 -48.73 -17.03 13.16
N SER A 11 -47.93 -17.98 13.65
CA SER A 11 -46.69 -17.68 14.36
C SER A 11 -45.84 -16.77 13.47
N LYS A 12 -45.57 -15.59 14.01
CA LYS A 12 -44.64 -14.60 13.50
C LYS A 12 -43.31 -15.31 13.18
N PRO A 13 -42.67 -15.05 12.02
CA PRO A 13 -41.40 -15.68 11.71
C PRO A 13 -40.40 -15.33 12.82
N ASP A 14 -39.69 -16.37 13.24
CA ASP A 14 -38.83 -16.42 14.41
C ASP A 14 -37.75 -15.33 14.29
N ALA A 15 -37.86 -14.27 15.10
CA ALA A 15 -36.87 -13.19 15.15
C ALA A 15 -35.48 -13.72 15.56
N ALA A 16 -35.41 -14.91 16.15
CA ALA A 16 -34.17 -15.61 16.44
C ALA A 16 -33.47 -16.14 15.17
N LEU A 17 -34.22 -16.49 14.11
CA LEU A 17 -33.65 -16.95 12.85
C LEU A 17 -33.14 -15.77 12.00
N GLU A 18 -33.84 -14.63 12.03
CA GLU A 18 -33.37 -13.38 11.40
C GLU A 18 -32.12 -12.82 12.09
N ALA A 19 -32.02 -12.95 13.43
CA ALA A 19 -30.80 -12.61 14.17
C ALA A 19 -29.63 -13.54 13.84
N ALA A 20 -29.89 -14.79 13.41
CA ALA A 20 -28.87 -15.74 13.00
C ALA A 20 -28.29 -15.48 11.60
N ILE A 21 -28.88 -14.56 10.83
CA ILE A 21 -28.40 -14.12 9.50
C ILE A 21 -27.74 -12.73 9.58
N ALA A 22 -27.68 -12.11 10.76
CA ALA A 22 -26.92 -10.88 10.95
C ALA A 22 -25.45 -11.15 10.60
N PRO A 23 -24.80 -10.33 9.74
CA PRO A 23 -23.39 -10.51 9.45
C PRO A 23 -22.64 -10.48 10.76
N ILE A 24 -21.86 -11.53 11.05
CA ILE A 24 -20.93 -11.55 12.19
C ILE A 24 -20.07 -10.30 12.02
N VAL A 25 -20.36 -9.28 12.83
CA VAL A 25 -19.66 -8.01 12.77
C VAL A 25 -18.21 -8.29 13.16
N ALA A 26 -17.32 -8.26 12.18
CA ALA A 26 -15.90 -8.41 12.43
C ALA A 26 -15.42 -7.19 13.23
N ARG A 27 -14.99 -7.44 14.46
CA ARG A 27 -14.29 -6.46 15.31
C ARG A 27 -12.79 -6.49 14.98
N PRO A 28 -12.06 -5.35 15.04
CA PRO A 28 -10.61 -5.38 14.91
C PRO A 28 -9.97 -6.26 15.99
N PRO A 29 -8.82 -6.90 15.70
CA PRO A 29 -8.00 -7.55 16.70
C PRO A 29 -7.64 -6.58 17.84
N GLN A 30 -7.55 -7.10 19.07
CA GLN A 30 -7.25 -6.28 20.25
C GLN A 30 -5.76 -5.88 20.33
N GLN A 31 -4.88 -6.65 19.71
CA GLN A 31 -3.45 -6.38 19.66
C GLN A 31 -3.05 -5.99 18.24
N PRO A 32 -2.12 -5.02 18.08
CA PRO A 32 -1.58 -4.68 16.77
C PRO A 32 -0.84 -5.87 16.15
N ALA A 33 -0.63 -5.82 14.84
CA ALA A 33 0.25 -6.77 14.18
C ALA A 33 1.66 -6.71 14.79
N SER A 34 2.26 -7.88 15.01
CA SER A 34 3.61 -8.01 15.56
C SER A 34 4.64 -8.07 14.43
N PHE A 35 5.75 -7.35 14.61
CA PHE A 35 6.87 -7.29 13.68
C PHE A 35 8.17 -7.57 14.43
N ALA A 36 9.07 -8.34 13.84
CA ALA A 36 10.41 -8.55 14.40
C ALA A 36 11.27 -7.30 14.20
N ALA A 37 12.32 -7.14 15.03
CA ALA A 37 13.22 -5.99 14.92
C ALA A 37 13.89 -5.88 13.53
N THR A 38 14.11 -7.00 12.85
CA THR A 38 14.66 -7.08 11.50
C THR A 38 13.67 -6.69 10.40
N GLU A 39 12.37 -6.63 10.70
CA GLU A 39 11.29 -6.32 9.76
C GLU A 39 10.88 -4.84 9.81
N LEU A 40 11.46 -4.05 10.71
CA LEU A 40 11.10 -2.65 10.91
C LEU A 40 11.63 -1.77 9.78
N LEU A 41 10.77 -0.88 9.27
CA LEU A 41 11.20 0.18 8.35
C LEU A 41 12.18 1.13 9.06
N ARG A 42 13.34 1.37 8.44
CA ARG A 42 14.37 2.29 8.95
C ARG A 42 14.74 3.36 7.94
N ASP A 43 14.81 2.97 6.68
CA ASP A 43 15.25 3.79 5.56
C ASP A 43 14.57 3.33 4.26
N SER A 44 14.87 4.02 3.16
CA SER A 44 14.31 3.73 1.84
C SER A 44 14.83 2.42 1.23
N ALA A 45 16.00 1.92 1.65
CA ALA A 45 16.57 0.69 1.12
C ALA A 45 15.76 -0.54 1.58
N GLY A 46 15.30 -0.55 2.83
CA GLY A 46 14.44 -1.61 3.38
C GLY A 46 12.95 -1.50 3.04
N TYR A 47 12.52 -0.46 2.31
CA TYR A 47 11.10 -0.16 2.12
C TYR A 47 10.33 -1.27 1.40
N GLN A 48 10.91 -1.88 0.36
CA GLN A 48 10.22 -2.93 -0.40
C GLN A 48 9.99 -4.20 0.43
N ASP A 49 11.00 -4.61 1.19
CA ASP A 49 10.89 -5.75 2.10
C ASP A 49 9.87 -5.47 3.22
N TRP A 50 9.93 -4.27 3.82
CA TRP A 50 8.94 -3.83 4.80
C TRP A 50 7.51 -3.85 4.21
N LEU A 51 7.31 -3.34 2.99
CA LEU A 51 6.01 -3.30 2.34
C LEU A 51 5.42 -4.70 2.14
N LEU A 52 6.27 -5.68 1.78
CA LEU A 52 5.87 -7.09 1.66
C LEU A 52 5.47 -7.68 3.01
N VAL A 53 6.26 -7.42 4.07
CA VAL A 53 5.94 -7.89 5.42
C VAL A 53 4.62 -7.29 5.91
N VAL A 54 4.40 -5.99 5.76
CA VAL A 54 3.15 -5.33 6.15
C VAL A 54 1.95 -5.93 5.39
N ARG A 55 2.08 -6.14 4.07
CA ARG A 55 1.02 -6.74 3.24
C ARG A 55 0.71 -8.19 3.62
N SER A 56 1.70 -8.95 4.08
CA SER A 56 1.48 -10.33 4.54
C SER A 56 0.85 -10.41 5.94
N ARG A 57 1.11 -9.41 6.79
CA ARG A 57 0.66 -9.39 8.21
C ARG A 57 -0.73 -8.77 8.37
N LEU A 58 -1.05 -7.74 7.60
CA LEU A 58 -2.31 -7.03 7.74
C LEU A 58 -3.45 -7.69 6.95
N GLN A 59 -4.66 -7.58 7.49
CA GLN A 59 -5.86 -8.07 6.81
C GLN A 59 -6.13 -7.25 5.54
N ALA A 60 -6.62 -7.91 4.49
CA ALA A 60 -6.88 -7.27 3.20
C ALA A 60 -7.80 -6.03 3.29
N GLY A 61 -8.82 -6.07 4.15
CA GLY A 61 -9.71 -4.92 4.39
C GLY A 61 -8.98 -3.71 5.00
N VAL A 62 -8.03 -3.96 5.89
CA VAL A 62 -7.19 -2.92 6.50
C VAL A 62 -6.21 -2.35 5.48
N LEU A 63 -5.56 -3.20 4.68
CA LEU A 63 -4.67 -2.74 3.61
C LEU A 63 -5.41 -1.85 2.60
N ARG A 64 -6.62 -2.23 2.20
CA ARG A 64 -7.46 -1.40 1.34
C ARG A 64 -7.78 -0.05 1.98
N TYR A 65 -8.21 -0.05 3.24
CA TYR A 65 -8.47 1.19 3.98
C TYR A 65 -7.24 2.11 4.04
N LEU A 66 -6.05 1.55 4.31
CA LEU A 66 -4.81 2.33 4.31
C LEU A 66 -4.52 2.94 2.93
N GLU A 67 -4.77 2.21 1.84
CA GLU A 67 -4.49 2.67 0.47
C GLU A 67 -5.51 3.69 -0.05
N SER A 68 -6.81 3.50 0.22
CA SER A 68 -7.87 4.37 -0.30
C SER A 68 -8.33 5.46 0.66
N GLY A 69 -8.10 5.32 1.97
CA GLY A 69 -8.69 6.16 3.02
C GLY A 69 -10.17 5.84 3.30
N GLU A 70 -10.79 4.99 2.48
CA GLU A 70 -12.21 4.66 2.57
C GLU A 70 -12.44 3.41 3.43
N PRO A 71 -13.29 3.47 4.49
CA PRO A 71 -13.57 2.33 5.34
C PRO A 71 -14.12 1.14 4.56
N CYS A 72 -13.76 -0.08 4.97
CA CYS A 72 -14.27 -1.29 4.33
C CYS A 72 -15.79 -1.38 4.53
N ALA A 73 -16.53 -1.79 3.49
CA ALA A 73 -18.00 -1.95 3.55
C ALA A 73 -18.47 -2.94 4.65
N SER A 74 -17.58 -3.85 5.06
CA SER A 74 -17.83 -4.79 6.16
C SER A 74 -17.66 -4.18 7.56
N TRP A 75 -17.16 -2.95 7.68
CA TRP A 75 -16.94 -2.28 8.96
C TRP A 75 -18.16 -1.41 9.29
N PRO A 76 -18.86 -1.68 10.40
CA PRO A 76 -19.89 -0.77 10.87
C PRO A 76 -19.30 0.62 11.17
N PRO A 77 -20.01 1.73 10.88
CA PRO A 77 -19.52 3.08 11.13
C PRO A 77 -19.04 3.31 12.57
N SER A 78 -19.72 2.70 13.55
CA SER A 78 -19.35 2.79 14.97
C SER A 78 -18.02 2.11 15.33
N LEU A 79 -17.54 1.19 14.49
CA LEU A 79 -16.27 0.48 14.69
C LEU A 79 -15.13 1.05 13.84
N VAL A 80 -15.40 1.96 12.91
CA VAL A 80 -14.36 2.57 12.06
C VAL A 80 -13.22 3.19 12.88
N PRO A 81 -13.47 3.96 13.96
CA PRO A 81 -12.38 4.49 14.78
C PRO A 81 -11.52 3.41 15.45
N LEU A 82 -12.11 2.26 15.79
CA LEU A 82 -11.37 1.14 16.38
C LEU A 82 -10.51 0.43 15.32
N TRP A 83 -11.02 0.33 14.09
CA TRP A 83 -10.27 -0.21 12.96
C TRP A 83 -9.12 0.71 12.55
N ASP A 84 -9.34 2.03 12.53
CA ASP A 84 -8.28 3.02 12.31
C ASP A 84 -7.21 2.93 13.40
N HIS A 85 -7.61 2.89 14.67
CA HIS A 85 -6.68 2.73 15.78
C HIS A 85 -5.85 1.43 15.68
N TYR A 86 -6.46 0.32 15.28
CA TYR A 86 -5.76 -0.94 15.04
C TYR A 86 -4.75 -0.82 13.89
N ALA A 87 -5.16 -0.22 12.78
CA ALA A 87 -4.32 -0.03 11.60
C ALA A 87 -3.12 0.88 11.92
N LEU A 88 -3.39 2.01 12.58
CA LEU A 88 -2.42 2.96 13.07
C LEU A 88 -1.40 2.30 14.01
N SER A 89 -1.88 1.58 15.03
CA SER A 89 -1.02 0.91 16.01
C SER A 89 -0.15 -0.18 15.36
N SER A 90 -0.70 -0.88 14.37
CA SER A 90 0.04 -1.88 13.61
C SER A 90 1.12 -1.24 12.73
N LEU A 91 0.83 -0.11 12.07
CA LEU A 91 1.83 0.63 11.31
C LEU A 91 2.94 1.17 12.21
N CYS A 92 2.60 1.78 13.34
CA CYS A 92 3.59 2.26 14.32
C CYS A 92 4.49 1.14 14.86
N SER A 93 3.96 -0.08 14.99
CA SER A 93 4.73 -1.26 15.41
C SER A 93 5.62 -1.83 14.30
N SER A 94 5.39 -1.44 13.04
CA SER A 94 6.13 -1.91 11.87
C SER A 94 7.32 -1.01 11.48
N VAL A 95 7.54 0.09 12.20
CA VAL A 95 8.58 1.09 11.87
C VAL A 95 9.54 1.28 13.03
N ASP A 96 10.76 1.71 12.74
CA ASP A 96 11.75 1.99 13.78
C ASP A 96 11.33 3.24 14.59
N PRO A 97 11.18 3.11 15.92
CA PRO A 97 10.65 4.17 16.75
C PRO A 97 11.59 5.36 16.92
N ARG A 98 12.89 5.20 16.62
CA ARG A 98 13.89 6.26 16.78
C ARG A 98 14.10 7.02 15.48
N LEU A 99 14.07 6.30 14.36
CA LEU A 99 14.38 6.86 13.05
C LEU A 99 13.13 7.37 12.30
N VAL A 100 11.99 6.68 12.46
CA VAL A 100 10.81 6.91 11.60
C VAL A 100 9.70 7.63 12.36
N LEU A 101 9.36 7.19 13.58
CA LEU A 101 8.23 7.75 14.35
C LEU A 101 8.32 9.27 14.65
N PRO A 102 9.48 9.89 14.95
CA PRO A 102 9.53 11.32 15.23
C PRO A 102 8.97 12.18 14.10
N GLY A 103 9.20 11.76 12.84
CA GLY A 103 8.69 12.44 11.64
C GLY A 103 7.22 12.19 11.33
N LEU A 104 6.52 11.35 12.12
CA LEU A 104 5.11 11.01 11.94
C LEU A 104 4.22 11.55 13.07
N SER A 105 4.81 12.23 14.04
CA SER A 105 4.16 12.73 15.25
C SER A 105 2.96 13.64 14.96
N THR A 106 2.99 14.40 13.87
CA THR A 106 1.93 15.33 13.46
C THR A 106 0.62 14.67 13.05
N PHE A 107 0.64 13.38 12.69
CA PHE A 107 -0.54 12.66 12.16
C PHE A 107 -1.21 11.78 13.21
N ARG A 108 -0.66 11.71 14.43
CA ARG A 108 -1.07 10.73 15.44
C ARG A 108 -2.31 11.13 16.22
N ASP A 109 -2.65 12.42 16.22
CA ASP A 109 -3.81 12.98 16.94
C ASP A 109 -5.03 13.22 16.04
N ASP A 110 -4.91 12.94 14.74
CA ASP A 110 -5.97 13.12 13.76
C ASP A 110 -6.97 11.94 13.74
N SER A 111 -8.25 12.24 13.48
CA SER A 111 -9.20 11.24 12.99
C SER A 111 -8.73 10.76 11.61
N ASP A 112 -8.75 9.45 11.35
CA ASP A 112 -8.22 8.80 10.14
C ASP A 112 -6.69 8.97 9.99
N GLY A 113 -5.98 8.76 11.10
CA GLY A 113 -4.53 8.87 11.15
C GLY A 113 -3.81 7.75 10.37
N ALA A 114 -4.40 6.55 10.28
CA ALA A 114 -3.71 5.41 9.67
C ALA A 114 -3.48 5.59 8.16
N PRO A 115 -4.48 5.98 7.34
CA PRO A 115 -4.26 6.24 5.91
C PRO A 115 -3.25 7.39 5.66
N LYS A 116 -3.28 8.45 6.47
CA LYS A 116 -2.34 9.58 6.37
C LYS A 116 -0.91 9.13 6.64
N ILE A 117 -0.68 8.38 7.73
CA ILE A 117 0.64 7.84 8.05
C ILE A 117 1.11 6.86 6.98
N TRP A 118 0.23 5.99 6.48
CA TRP A 118 0.56 5.10 5.37
C TRP A 118 1.03 5.88 4.14
N GLN A 119 0.31 6.94 3.76
CA GLN A 119 0.72 7.78 2.65
C GLN A 119 2.05 8.49 2.91
N ALA A 120 2.26 9.05 4.10
CA ALA A 120 3.50 9.71 4.49
C ALA A 120 4.71 8.75 4.41
N LEU A 121 4.56 7.53 4.95
CA LEU A 121 5.57 6.48 4.87
C LEU A 121 5.91 6.12 3.42
N ARG A 122 4.89 5.92 2.59
CA ARG A 122 5.09 5.60 1.16
C ARG A 122 5.68 6.77 0.38
N SER A 123 5.35 8.01 0.73
CA SER A 123 5.92 9.19 0.08
C SER A 123 7.38 9.39 0.45
N ARG A 124 7.73 9.14 1.72
CA ARG A 124 9.07 9.38 2.25
C ARG A 124 10.07 8.27 1.90
N TYR A 125 9.64 7.02 2.00
CA TYR A 125 10.52 5.85 1.85
C TYR A 125 10.25 5.06 0.57
N GLY A 126 9.08 5.26 -0.05
CA GLY A 126 8.65 4.56 -1.26
C GLY A 126 8.80 5.35 -2.55
N ALA A 127 9.30 6.60 -2.48
CA ALA A 127 9.73 7.32 -3.66
C ALA A 127 10.90 6.56 -4.27
N THR A 128 10.66 5.97 -5.45
CA THR A 128 11.75 5.40 -6.25
C THR A 128 12.47 6.56 -6.89
N SER A 129 13.77 6.69 -6.65
CA SER A 129 14.55 7.78 -7.25
C SER A 129 14.40 7.72 -8.76
N ALA A 130 14.42 8.87 -9.44
CA ALA A 130 14.49 8.93 -10.89
C ALA A 130 15.73 8.18 -11.42
N VAL A 131 16.77 8.05 -10.60
CA VAL A 131 17.95 7.24 -10.92
C VAL A 131 17.64 5.75 -10.94
N ASP A 132 16.89 5.26 -9.96
CA ASP A 132 16.55 3.84 -9.83
C ASP A 132 15.61 3.36 -10.94
N LEU A 133 14.85 4.29 -11.53
CA LEU A 133 13.97 4.04 -12.67
C LEU A 133 14.68 4.10 -14.03
N LEU A 134 15.96 4.54 -14.09
CA LEU A 134 16.70 4.65 -15.35
C LEU A 134 16.70 3.37 -16.19
N PRO A 135 16.98 2.17 -15.64
CA PRO A 135 16.98 0.94 -16.43
C PRO A 135 15.61 0.65 -17.06
N ALA A 136 14.53 0.91 -16.31
CA ALA A 136 13.16 0.70 -16.77
C ALA A 136 12.81 1.66 -17.90
N VAL A 137 13.14 2.95 -17.73
CA VAL A 137 12.84 3.99 -18.72
C VAL A 137 13.69 3.84 -19.97
N VAL A 138 14.97 3.50 -19.87
CA VAL A 138 15.82 3.19 -21.03
C VAL A 138 15.23 2.04 -21.83
N THR A 139 14.79 0.97 -21.15
CA THR A 139 14.24 -0.23 -21.80
C THR A 139 12.88 0.07 -22.47
N LEU A 140 11.98 0.75 -21.77
CA LEU A 140 10.62 1.06 -22.28
C LEU A 140 10.59 2.06 -23.41
N PHE A 141 11.50 3.04 -23.38
CA PHE A 141 11.59 4.09 -24.39
C PHE A 141 12.80 3.91 -25.31
N SER A 142 13.33 2.68 -25.38
CA SER A 142 14.36 2.33 -26.36
C SER A 142 13.78 2.46 -27.77
N THR A 143 14.57 3.03 -28.67
CA THR A 143 14.27 3.11 -30.10
C THR A 143 14.95 1.99 -30.88
N GLU A 144 15.60 1.06 -30.19
CA GLU A 144 16.29 -0.08 -30.79
C GLU A 144 15.27 -1.09 -31.36
N GLU A 145 15.60 -1.68 -32.50
CA GLU A 145 14.73 -2.69 -33.13
C GLU A 145 14.60 -3.93 -32.24
N LEU A 146 13.42 -4.57 -32.28
CA LEU A 146 13.18 -5.81 -31.55
C LEU A 146 14.20 -6.89 -31.98
N PRO A 147 14.70 -7.72 -31.04
CA PRO A 147 15.71 -8.71 -31.38
C PRO A 147 15.21 -9.73 -32.41
N ALA A 148 16.03 -10.02 -33.42
CA ALA A 148 15.66 -10.85 -34.57
C ALA A 148 15.71 -12.36 -34.32
N THR A 149 16.38 -12.81 -33.26
CA THR A 149 16.50 -14.24 -32.91
C THR A 149 15.66 -14.59 -31.70
N THR A 150 15.18 -15.84 -31.65
CA THR A 150 14.32 -16.30 -30.54
C THR A 150 15.01 -16.16 -29.18
N ASP A 151 16.29 -16.52 -29.07
CA ASP A 151 17.02 -16.45 -27.79
C ASP A 151 17.21 -15.01 -27.30
N SER A 152 17.52 -14.09 -28.20
CA SER A 152 17.68 -12.67 -27.86
C SER A 152 16.35 -12.01 -27.51
N PHE A 153 15.26 -12.42 -28.18
CA PHE A 153 13.91 -11.96 -27.85
C PHE A 153 13.47 -12.44 -26.46
N LEU A 154 13.77 -13.68 -26.08
CA LEU A 154 13.44 -14.19 -24.73
C LEU A 154 14.18 -13.41 -23.64
N GLN A 155 15.47 -13.10 -23.83
CA GLN A 155 16.22 -12.27 -22.89
C GLN A 155 15.67 -10.85 -22.80
N PHE A 156 15.30 -10.25 -23.94
CA PHE A 156 14.64 -8.95 -23.96
C PHE A 156 13.30 -8.98 -23.20
N ARG A 157 12.46 -10.00 -23.44
CA ARG A 157 11.17 -10.17 -22.74
C ARG A 157 11.38 -10.27 -21.24
N ASP A 158 12.30 -11.11 -20.77
CA ASP A 158 12.54 -11.32 -19.34
C ASP A 158 13.07 -10.03 -18.67
N SER A 159 13.90 -9.27 -19.38
CA SER A 159 14.34 -7.94 -18.93
C SER A 159 13.16 -6.98 -18.84
N PHE A 160 12.35 -6.91 -19.90
CA PHE A 160 11.17 -6.04 -20.00
C PHE A 160 10.13 -6.33 -18.91
N GLU A 161 9.80 -7.60 -18.68
CA GLU A 161 8.88 -8.03 -17.62
C GLU A 161 9.40 -7.66 -16.22
N ASN A 162 10.70 -7.81 -15.98
CA ASN A 162 11.31 -7.38 -14.72
C ASN A 162 11.22 -5.86 -14.52
N GLN A 163 11.44 -5.06 -15.57
CA GLN A 163 11.28 -3.61 -15.50
C GLN A 163 9.82 -3.19 -15.27
N LEU A 164 8.86 -3.88 -15.91
CA LEU A 164 7.42 -3.67 -15.68
C LEU A 164 7.01 -3.99 -14.25
N ARG A 165 7.55 -5.07 -13.69
CA ARG A 165 7.31 -5.45 -12.30
C ARG A 165 7.85 -4.40 -11.34
N LEU A 166 9.04 -3.85 -11.60
CA LEU A 166 9.60 -2.74 -10.83
C LEU A 166 8.63 -1.54 -10.84
N LEU A 167 8.20 -1.09 -12.02
CA LEU A 167 7.27 0.04 -12.15
C LEU A 167 5.92 -0.19 -11.47
N THR A 168 5.38 -1.40 -11.57
CA THR A 168 4.08 -1.75 -10.97
C THR A 168 4.17 -1.86 -9.45
N SER A 169 5.33 -2.28 -8.92
CA SER A 169 5.57 -2.38 -7.47
C SER A 169 5.88 -1.04 -6.80
N SER A 170 6.39 -0.08 -7.58
CA SER A 170 6.76 1.25 -7.11
C SER A 170 5.62 2.27 -7.23
N LYS A 171 5.57 3.28 -6.33
CA LYS A 171 4.71 4.46 -6.52
C LYS A 171 5.34 5.40 -7.54
N VAL A 172 5.54 4.92 -8.75
CA VAL A 172 6.08 5.71 -9.83
C VAL A 172 5.11 6.85 -10.13
N THR A 173 5.58 8.09 -9.95
CA THR A 173 4.85 9.28 -10.37
C THR A 173 5.20 9.61 -11.81
N VAL A 174 4.32 10.35 -12.50
CA VAL A 174 4.61 10.88 -13.83
C VAL A 174 5.90 11.72 -13.79
N ASP A 175 6.07 12.53 -12.75
CA ASP A 175 7.27 13.35 -12.57
C ASP A 175 8.54 12.50 -12.45
N SER A 176 8.49 11.39 -11.71
CA SER A 176 9.64 10.47 -11.59
C SER A 176 9.98 9.80 -12.93
N LEU A 177 8.98 9.44 -13.75
CA LEU A 177 9.20 8.90 -15.10
C LEU A 177 9.81 9.95 -16.04
N VAL A 178 9.27 11.17 -16.03
CA VAL A 178 9.77 12.26 -16.87
C VAL A 178 11.19 12.63 -16.47
N ALA A 179 11.48 12.77 -15.17
CA ALA A 179 12.81 13.02 -14.66
C ALA A 179 13.80 11.92 -15.08
N SER A 180 13.42 10.65 -14.92
CA SER A 180 14.23 9.50 -15.34
C SER A 180 14.50 9.52 -16.85
N HIS A 181 13.47 9.87 -17.64
CA HIS A 181 13.61 9.95 -19.09
C HIS A 181 14.57 11.06 -19.50
N LEU A 182 14.47 12.24 -18.89
CA LEU A 182 15.41 13.34 -19.11
C LEU A 182 16.85 12.95 -18.72
N LEU A 183 17.02 12.29 -17.57
CA LEU A 183 18.32 11.75 -17.12
C LEU A 183 18.89 10.71 -18.09
N SER A 184 18.05 9.90 -18.75
CA SER A 184 18.52 8.90 -19.72
C SER A 184 19.04 9.50 -21.04
N ARG A 185 18.60 10.72 -21.37
CA ARG A 185 18.95 11.42 -22.62
C ARG A 185 19.95 12.55 -22.42
N LEU A 186 20.48 12.68 -21.21
CA LEU A 186 21.28 13.82 -20.80
C LEU A 186 22.67 13.79 -21.46
N PRO A 187 23.10 14.88 -22.13
CA PRO A 187 24.39 14.92 -22.79
C PRO A 187 25.54 14.98 -21.75
N PRO A 188 26.73 14.44 -22.07
CA PRO A 188 27.87 14.41 -21.15
C PRO A 188 28.32 15.79 -20.63
N SER A 189 28.03 16.87 -21.38
CA SER A 189 28.34 18.25 -20.99
C SER A 189 27.54 18.75 -19.79
N LEU A 190 26.47 18.07 -19.39
CA LEU A 190 25.57 18.43 -18.29
C LEU A 190 25.67 17.45 -17.12
N GLU A 191 26.74 16.66 -17.04
CA GLU A 191 26.95 15.69 -15.96
C GLU A 191 27.06 16.34 -14.56
N SER A 192 27.53 17.59 -14.50
CA SER A 192 27.53 18.37 -13.25
C SER A 192 26.11 18.63 -12.74
N TRP A 193 25.17 18.97 -13.63
CA TRP A 193 23.77 19.15 -13.29
C TRP A 193 23.14 17.82 -12.87
N ARG A 194 23.46 16.72 -13.56
CA ARG A 194 23.04 15.37 -13.16
C ARG A 194 23.45 15.07 -11.73
N SER A 195 24.71 15.33 -11.35
CA SER A 195 25.18 15.10 -9.98
C SER A 195 24.41 15.93 -8.95
N THR A 196 24.10 17.20 -9.24
CA THR A 196 23.31 18.05 -8.33
C THR A 196 21.88 17.54 -8.19
N PHE A 197 21.22 17.25 -9.32
CA PHE A 197 19.85 16.75 -9.35
C PHE A 197 19.71 15.42 -8.59
N VAL A 198 20.68 14.51 -8.72
CA VAL A 198 20.69 13.22 -8.01
C VAL A 198 20.86 13.42 -6.50
N ASN A 199 21.73 14.34 -6.08
CA ASN A 199 21.91 14.65 -4.66
C ASN A 199 20.64 15.24 -4.05
N ASP A 200 19.94 16.11 -4.78
CA ASP A 200 18.67 16.71 -4.34
C ASP A 200 17.51 15.68 -4.22
N GLN A 201 17.66 14.46 -4.77
CA GLN A 201 16.68 13.37 -4.61
C GLN A 201 16.95 12.47 -3.38
N GLY A 202 18.10 12.62 -2.72
CA GLY A 202 18.53 11.79 -1.59
C GLY A 202 18.36 12.44 -0.20
N ASP A 203 17.99 13.73 -0.15
CA ASP A 203 17.68 14.51 1.06
C ASP A 203 16.18 14.56 1.36
#